data_AF-N9K2L3-F1
#
_entry.id   AF-N9K2L3-F1
#
_cell.length_a   1.000
_cell.length_b   1.000
_cell.length_c   1.000
_cell.angle_alpha   90.00
_cell.angle_beta   90.00
_cell.angle_gamma   90.00
#
_symmetry.space_group_name_H-M   'P 1'
#
loop_
_entity.id
_entity.type
_entity.pdbx_description
1 polymer ?
#
loop_
_entity_poly.entity_id
_entity_poly.type
_entity_poly.pdbx_seq_one_letter_code
_entity_poly.pdbx_strand_id
1 'polypeptide(L)'
;MGNIEIELPIQLLEAATICASKKDIRKVLIGVAFSHGHITSCDGHRAFACPIKGLDENVELIIPLDDIKHFLKQVPSKHRHEICKVIFDPHAKKGEIVITEKNVAARILFVAIDGKYPDWRRIFPKDLPPSINYEGSIPQFNWQYLADFQKVHKILGGDGLNVGFRALSAREVAGIFFRGGPFEDGRVFQDVKACLMPMRI
;
A
#
# COMPACT_ATOMS: atom_id res chain seq x y z
N MET A 1 16.40 -17.57 -12.50
CA MET A 1 15.46 -16.51 -12.92
C MET A 1 16.28 -15.23 -13.08
N GLY A 2 15.98 -14.40 -14.07
CA GLY A 2 16.63 -13.09 -14.19
C GLY A 2 16.20 -12.14 -13.08
N ASN A 3 16.79 -10.94 -13.05
CA ASN A 3 16.33 -9.88 -12.17
C ASN A 3 14.86 -9.55 -12.47
N ILE A 4 14.09 -9.28 -11.42
CA ILE A 4 12.71 -8.81 -11.50
C ILE A 4 12.77 -7.29 -11.57
N GLU A 5 12.06 -6.70 -12.53
CA GLU A 5 11.97 -5.26 -12.71
C GLU A 5 10.52 -4.81 -12.59
N ILE A 6 10.27 -3.83 -11.72
CA ILE A 6 8.92 -3.33 -11.43
C ILE A 6 8.95 -1.81 -11.59
N GLU A 7 8.12 -1.27 -12.48
CA GLU A 7 7.94 0.16 -12.65
C GLU A 7 6.63 0.61 -12.00
N LEU A 8 6.70 1.65 -11.18
CA LEU A 8 5.53 2.18 -10.49
C LEU A 8 5.69 3.67 -10.13
N PRO A 9 4.57 4.42 -10.01
CA PRO A 9 4.61 5.78 -9.50
C PRO A 9 5.20 5.85 -8.09
N ILE A 10 6.04 6.86 -7.82
CA ILE A 10 6.67 7.07 -6.51
C ILE A 10 5.61 7.31 -5.43
N GLN A 11 4.56 8.07 -5.75
CA GLN A 11 3.39 8.26 -4.90
C GLN A 11 2.72 6.93 -4.48
N LEU A 12 2.72 5.90 -5.34
CA LEU A 12 2.16 4.60 -4.97
C LEU A 12 3.02 3.89 -3.94
N LEU A 13 4.35 3.94 -4.15
CA LEU A 13 5.31 3.43 -3.19
C LEU A 13 5.19 4.18 -1.84
N GLU A 14 5.00 5.49 -1.87
CA GLU A 14 4.76 6.32 -0.68
C GLU A 14 3.46 5.96 0.03
N ALA A 15 2.34 5.86 -0.70
CA ALA A 15 1.04 5.52 -0.15
C ALA A 15 1.07 4.17 0.57
N ALA A 16 1.75 3.19 -0.02
CA ALA A 16 1.94 1.88 0.59
C ALA A 16 2.73 1.92 1.91
N THR A 17 3.54 2.95 2.17
CA THR A 17 4.24 3.06 3.47
C THR A 17 3.32 3.39 4.65
N ILE A 18 2.12 3.92 4.39
CA ILE A 18 1.22 4.42 5.43
C ILE A 18 0.66 3.31 6.32
N CYS A 19 0.33 2.15 5.71
CA CYS A 19 -0.23 1.00 6.43
C CYS A 19 0.83 -0.02 6.86
N ALA A 20 2.11 0.18 6.55
CA ALA A 20 3.18 -0.70 6.99
C ALA A 20 3.50 -0.50 8.48
N SER A 21 3.79 -1.58 9.21
CA SER A 21 4.18 -1.48 10.60
C SER A 21 5.57 -0.86 10.75
N LYS A 22 5.76 -0.04 11.78
CA LYS A 22 7.08 0.53 12.11
C LYS A 22 7.93 -0.44 12.96
N LYS A 23 7.26 -1.22 13.81
CA LYS A 23 7.86 -2.21 14.72
C LYS A 23 6.83 -3.30 14.96
N ASP A 24 7.15 -4.52 14.54
CA ASP A 24 6.29 -5.69 14.71
C ASP A 24 7.14 -6.93 14.96
N ILE A 25 6.63 -7.90 15.72
CA ILE A 25 7.31 -9.19 15.88
C ILE A 25 7.31 -9.98 14.55
N ARG A 26 6.27 -9.78 13.73
CA ARG A 26 6.16 -10.31 12.37
C ARG A 26 6.96 -9.40 11.45
N LYS A 27 8.26 -9.68 11.31
CA LYS A 27 9.20 -8.86 10.52
C LYS A 27 8.70 -8.54 9.10
N VAL A 28 7.97 -9.47 8.48
CA VAL A 28 7.34 -9.28 7.15
C VAL A 28 6.41 -8.06 7.09
N LEU A 29 5.83 -7.60 8.20
CA LEU A 29 4.96 -6.42 8.27
C LEU A 29 5.73 -5.09 8.40
N ILE A 30 7.04 -5.13 8.64
CA ILE A 30 7.92 -3.94 8.70
C ILE A 30 8.44 -3.56 7.31
N GLY A 31 7.60 -3.78 6.29
CA GLY A 31 7.94 -3.57 4.91
C GLY A 31 6.71 -3.39 4.05
N VAL A 32 6.95 -3.01 2.80
CA VAL A 32 5.95 -2.99 1.75
C VAL A 32 6.18 -4.19 0.86
N ALA A 33 5.13 -4.96 0.63
CA ALA A 33 5.19 -6.19 -0.15
C ALA A 33 4.68 -6.00 -1.57
N PHE A 34 5.30 -6.72 -2.49
CA PHE A 34 4.85 -6.96 -3.85
C PHE A 34 4.44 -8.43 -3.90
N SER A 35 3.16 -8.69 -4.14
CA SER A 35 2.58 -10.03 -4.03
C SER A 35 1.28 -10.10 -4.82
N HIS A 36 1.06 -11.18 -5.59
CA HIS A 36 -0.14 -11.40 -6.40
C HIS A 36 -0.47 -10.21 -7.33
N GLY A 37 0.55 -9.63 -7.98
CA GLY A 37 0.36 -8.51 -8.91
C GLY A 37 0.02 -7.17 -8.23
N HIS A 38 0.13 -7.08 -6.90
CA HIS A 38 -0.19 -5.87 -6.13
C HIS A 38 1.01 -5.40 -5.31
N ILE A 39 1.03 -4.11 -5.02
CA ILE A 39 1.76 -3.53 -3.88
C ILE A 39 0.82 -3.49 -2.68
N THR A 40 1.29 -3.94 -1.51
CA THR A 40 0.48 -4.06 -0.31
C THR A 40 1.26 -3.83 0.97
N SER A 41 0.58 -3.36 2.01
CA SER A 41 1.11 -3.24 3.36
C SER A 41 0.02 -3.39 4.41
N CYS A 42 0.38 -3.87 5.60
CA CYS A 42 -0.50 -3.91 6.76
C CYS A 42 0.29 -3.86 8.08
N ASP A 43 -0.40 -3.46 9.14
CA ASP A 43 0.12 -3.38 10.52
C ASP A 43 -0.70 -4.22 11.51
N GLY A 44 -1.56 -5.10 10.99
CA GLY A 44 -2.51 -5.90 11.77
C GLY A 44 -3.79 -5.17 12.18
N HIS A 45 -3.88 -3.86 11.99
CA HIS A 45 -5.09 -3.06 12.26
C HIS A 45 -5.68 -2.48 10.97
N ARG A 46 -4.83 -2.18 9.99
CA ARG A 46 -5.25 -1.65 8.69
C ARG A 46 -4.39 -2.23 7.59
N ALA A 47 -4.91 -2.20 6.37
CA ALA A 47 -4.18 -2.62 5.20
C ALA A 47 -4.46 -1.73 4.00
N PHE A 48 -3.50 -1.73 3.09
CA PHE A 48 -3.55 -1.11 1.78
C PHE A 48 -3.13 -2.14 0.73
N ALA A 49 -3.80 -2.16 -0.42
CA ALA A 49 -3.41 -2.93 -1.59
C ALA A 49 -3.79 -2.17 -2.86
N CYS A 50 -2.90 -2.16 -3.85
CA CYS A 50 -3.17 -1.56 -5.16
C CYS A 50 -2.54 -2.45 -6.23
N PRO A 51 -3.25 -2.78 -7.32
CA PRO A 51 -2.66 -3.52 -8.42
C PRO A 51 -1.54 -2.69 -9.08
N ILE A 52 -0.51 -3.39 -9.57
CA ILE A 52 0.51 -2.81 -10.44
C ILE A 52 0.32 -3.43 -11.82
N LYS A 53 0.08 -2.58 -12.82
CA LYS A 53 -0.16 -3.04 -14.19
C LYS A 53 1.04 -3.84 -14.71
N GLY A 54 0.80 -5.08 -15.13
CA GLY A 54 1.82 -5.95 -15.71
C GLY A 54 2.75 -6.63 -14.70
N LEU A 55 2.52 -6.48 -13.39
CA LEU A 55 3.27 -7.22 -12.39
C LEU A 55 2.81 -8.68 -12.34
N ASP A 56 3.75 -9.61 -12.55
CA ASP A 56 3.50 -11.05 -12.46
C ASP A 56 3.00 -11.45 -11.06
N GLU A 57 1.95 -12.27 -11.01
CA GLU A 57 1.32 -12.72 -9.76
C GLU A 57 2.25 -13.58 -8.88
N ASN A 58 3.28 -14.19 -9.47
CA ASN A 58 4.27 -15.00 -8.78
C ASN A 58 5.41 -14.19 -8.17
N VAL A 59 5.46 -12.87 -8.40
CA VAL A 59 6.45 -12.00 -7.77
C VAL A 59 6.13 -11.88 -6.29
N GLU A 60 7.10 -12.27 -5.46
CA GLU A 60 7.06 -12.14 -4.02
C GLU A 60 8.33 -11.40 -3.56
N LEU A 61 8.13 -10.17 -3.09
CA LEU A 61 9.20 -9.28 -2.63
C LEU A 61 8.68 -8.45 -1.46
N ILE A 62 9.48 -8.30 -0.41
CA ILE A 62 9.18 -7.39 0.71
C ILE A 62 10.37 -6.43 0.85
N ILE A 63 10.14 -5.14 0.57
CA ILE A 63 11.15 -4.10 0.73
C ILE A 63 11.00 -3.50 2.14
N PRO A 64 12.09 -3.38 2.92
CA PRO A 64 12.03 -2.76 4.24
C PRO A 64 11.47 -1.33 4.20
N LEU A 65 10.61 -1.02 5.19
CA LEU A 65 9.94 0.29 5.27
C LEU A 65 10.93 1.46 5.39
N ASP A 66 12.03 1.26 6.13
CA ASP A 66 13.02 2.32 6.35
C ASP A 66 13.82 2.62 5.10
N ASP A 67 14.10 1.62 4.26
CA ASP A 67 14.77 1.80 2.96
C ASP A 67 13.88 2.62 2.02
N ILE A 68 12.59 2.27 1.91
CA ILE A 68 11.63 3.05 1.12
C ILE A 68 11.56 4.50 1.62
N LYS A 69 11.51 4.72 2.94
CA LYS A 69 11.51 6.07 3.50
C LYS A 69 12.81 6.82 3.23
N HIS A 70 13.94 6.14 3.22
CA HIS A 70 15.22 6.74 2.87
C HIS A 70 15.22 7.19 1.41
N PHE A 71 14.74 6.34 0.50
CA PHE A 71 14.52 6.70 -0.91
C PHE A 71 13.61 7.92 -1.05
N LEU A 72 12.43 7.92 -0.42
CA LEU A 72 11.46 9.02 -0.50
C LEU A 72 11.97 10.35 0.06
N LYS A 73 12.99 10.34 0.93
CA LYS A 73 13.66 11.55 1.41
C LYS A 73 14.63 12.14 0.39
N GLN A 74 15.19 11.32 -0.50
CA GLN A 74 16.03 11.77 -1.61
C GLN A 74 15.22 12.39 -2.75
N VAL A 75 13.92 12.09 -2.83
CA VAL A 75 13.01 12.57 -3.88
C VAL A 75 12.26 13.83 -3.41
N PRO A 76 12.48 15.01 -4.03
CA PRO A 76 11.72 16.20 -3.70
C PRO A 76 10.22 16.01 -3.97
N SER A 77 9.35 16.59 -3.13
CA SER A 77 7.89 16.37 -3.21
C SER A 77 7.29 16.66 -4.60
N LYS A 78 7.83 17.65 -5.33
CA LYS A 78 7.36 18.00 -6.68
C LYS A 78 7.57 16.87 -7.71
N HIS A 79 8.48 15.93 -7.46
CA HIS A 79 8.83 14.82 -8.35
C HIS A 79 8.15 13.49 -7.95
N ARG A 80 7.33 13.47 -6.90
CA ARG A 80 6.70 12.23 -6.41
C ARG A 80 5.59 11.66 -7.32
N HIS A 81 5.19 12.41 -8.33
CA HIS A 81 4.28 11.94 -9.36
C HIS A 81 5.00 11.12 -10.45
N GLU A 82 6.34 11.14 -10.48
CA GLU A 82 7.16 10.42 -11.44
C GLU A 82 7.20 8.91 -11.16
N ILE A 83 7.78 8.16 -12.11
CA ILE A 83 7.96 6.71 -12.03
C ILE A 83 9.33 6.40 -11.39
N CYS A 84 9.34 5.36 -10.55
CA CYS A 84 10.56 4.70 -10.11
C CYS A 84 10.58 3.25 -10.59
N LYS A 85 11.79 2.70 -10.67
CA LYS A 85 12.04 1.29 -11.00
C LYS A 85 12.60 0.59 -9.78
N VAL A 86 11.98 -0.52 -9.41
CA VAL A 86 12.52 -1.48 -8.44
C VAL A 86 13.16 -2.62 -9.22
N ILE A 87 14.45 -2.85 -9.00
CA ILE A 87 15.21 -3.94 -9.62
C ILE A 87 15.60 -4.90 -8.49
N PHE A 88 15.22 -6.16 -8.60
CA PHE A 88 15.39 -7.14 -7.54
C PHE A 88 16.00 -8.44 -8.05
N ASP A 89 17.02 -8.94 -7.34
CA ASP A 89 17.59 -10.27 -7.53
C ASP A 89 16.99 -11.22 -6.48
N PRO A 90 16.10 -12.16 -6.88
CA PRO A 90 15.49 -13.12 -5.96
C PRO A 90 16.46 -14.11 -5.33
N HIS A 91 17.62 -14.35 -5.97
CA HIS A 91 18.65 -15.27 -5.49
C HIS A 91 19.50 -14.60 -4.42
N ALA A 92 19.98 -13.38 -4.67
CA ALA A 92 20.78 -12.63 -3.69
C ALA A 92 19.94 -11.97 -2.59
N LYS A 93 18.61 -11.88 -2.76
CA LYS A 93 17.67 -11.12 -1.92
C LYS A 93 18.07 -9.65 -1.80
N LYS A 94 18.71 -9.10 -2.82
CA LYS A 94 19.15 -7.71 -2.89
C LYS A 94 18.44 -7.02 -4.03
N GLY A 95 18.21 -5.74 -3.86
CA GLY A 95 17.64 -4.94 -4.93
C GLY A 95 17.97 -3.47 -4.78
N GLU A 96 17.41 -2.69 -5.68
CA GLU A 96 17.53 -1.25 -5.68
C GLU A 96 16.25 -0.58 -6.12
N ILE A 97 16.09 0.66 -5.66
CA ILE A 97 15.04 1.57 -6.12
C ILE A 97 15.75 2.74 -6.78
N VAL A 98 15.37 3.07 -8.01
CA VAL A 98 15.96 4.15 -8.79
C VAL A 98 14.87 4.98 -9.46
N ILE A 99 15.03 6.30 -9.49
CA ILE A 99 14.20 7.17 -10.32
C ILE A 99 14.61 7.02 -11.79
N THR A 100 13.62 6.96 -12.69
CA THR A 100 13.86 6.86 -14.14
C THR A 100 14.05 8.22 -14.81
N GLU A 101 13.67 9.32 -14.15
CA GLU A 101 13.74 10.68 -14.69
C GLU A 101 15.15 11.27 -14.64
N LYS A 102 15.54 12.03 -15.67
CA LYS A 102 16.92 12.51 -15.85
C LYS A 102 17.33 13.62 -14.89
N ASN A 103 16.37 14.35 -14.34
CA ASN A 103 16.61 15.55 -13.55
C ASN A 103 16.69 15.30 -12.03
N VAL A 104 16.47 14.06 -11.58
CA VAL A 104 16.53 13.69 -10.17
C VAL A 104 17.36 12.43 -10.00
N ALA A 105 18.50 12.55 -9.32
CA ALA A 105 19.33 11.42 -8.95
C ALA A 105 18.91 10.90 -7.57
N ALA A 106 18.00 9.92 -7.53
CA ALA A 106 17.65 9.20 -6.31
C ALA A 106 17.83 7.70 -6.54
N ARG A 107 18.64 7.06 -5.68
CA ARG A 107 18.93 5.63 -5.73
C ARG A 107 19.22 5.12 -4.34
N ILE A 108 18.68 3.96 -4.02
CA ILE A 108 19.03 3.20 -2.83
C ILE A 108 19.28 1.73 -3.16
N LEU A 109 20.07 1.07 -2.34
CA LEU A 109 20.16 -0.39 -2.31
C LEU A 109 19.39 -0.89 -1.09
N PHE A 110 18.77 -2.06 -1.19
CA PHE A 110 18.07 -2.70 -0.09
C PHE A 110 18.35 -4.20 -0.05
N VAL A 111 18.13 -4.79 1.12
CA VAL A 111 18.06 -6.25 1.31
C VAL A 111 16.61 -6.60 1.62
N ALA A 112 15.99 -7.45 0.81
CA ALA A 112 14.60 -7.82 0.98
C ALA A 112 14.38 -8.55 2.32
N ILE A 113 13.23 -8.31 2.94
CA ILE A 113 12.85 -9.05 4.15
C ILE A 113 12.50 -10.49 3.75
N ASP A 114 13.14 -11.45 4.40
CA ASP A 114 12.84 -12.86 4.20
C ASP A 114 11.55 -13.27 4.91
N GLY A 115 10.80 -14.17 4.26
CA GLY A 115 9.52 -14.68 4.74
C GLY A 115 8.37 -14.50 3.75
N LYS A 116 7.29 -15.23 4.01
CA LYS A 116 6.06 -15.17 3.22
C LYS A 116 5.15 -14.07 3.76
N TYR A 117 4.74 -13.14 2.90
CA TYR A 117 3.75 -12.13 3.29
C TYR A 117 2.40 -12.81 3.60
N PRO A 118 1.65 -12.37 4.62
CA PRO A 118 0.33 -12.93 4.90
C PRO A 118 -0.59 -12.81 3.68
N ASP A 119 -1.47 -13.79 3.49
CA ASP A 119 -2.51 -13.66 2.46
C ASP A 119 -3.42 -12.50 2.82
N TRP A 120 -3.19 -11.37 2.14
CA TRP A 120 -3.85 -10.10 2.37
C TRP A 120 -5.22 -10.06 1.69
N ARG A 121 -5.44 -10.85 0.64
CA ARG A 121 -6.69 -10.81 -0.14
C ARG A 121 -7.91 -11.19 0.70
N ARG A 122 -7.71 -12.10 1.68
CA ARG A 122 -8.78 -12.60 2.56
C ARG A 122 -9.29 -11.57 3.57
N ILE A 123 -8.55 -10.48 3.83
CA ILE A 123 -8.95 -9.47 4.82
C ILE A 123 -9.70 -8.29 4.20
N PHE A 124 -9.79 -8.22 2.87
CA PHE A 124 -10.59 -7.18 2.23
C PHE A 124 -12.04 -7.65 2.11
N PRO A 125 -13.03 -6.80 2.44
CA PRO A 125 -14.43 -7.10 2.17
C PRO A 125 -14.63 -7.40 0.68
N LYS A 126 -15.23 -8.55 0.36
CA LYS A 126 -15.41 -9.02 -1.03
C LYS A 126 -16.50 -8.26 -1.76
N ASP A 127 -17.54 -7.89 -1.03
CA ASP A 127 -18.71 -7.22 -1.57
C ASP A 127 -18.80 -5.82 -0.92
N LEU A 128 -18.50 -4.78 -1.71
CA LEU A 128 -18.76 -3.39 -1.37
C LEU A 128 -19.61 -2.77 -2.50
N PRO A 129 -20.81 -2.19 -2.24
CA PRO A 129 -21.58 -2.18 -0.99
C PRO A 129 -22.85 -3.05 -1.06
N PRO A 130 -23.06 -4.08 -0.21
CA PRO A 130 -24.37 -4.74 -0.06
C PRO A 130 -25.00 -4.58 1.33
N SER A 131 -26.29 -4.21 1.34
CA SER A 131 -27.21 -3.99 2.49
C SER A 131 -26.98 -2.72 3.35
N ILE A 132 -28.06 -2.01 3.70
CA ILE A 132 -28.07 -0.75 4.49
C ILE A 132 -28.16 -1.04 6.00
N ASN A 133 -28.41 -2.29 6.38
CA ASN A 133 -28.67 -2.66 7.77
C ASN A 133 -27.37 -3.04 8.47
N TYR A 134 -26.97 -2.22 9.45
CA TYR A 134 -25.89 -2.54 10.38
C TYR A 134 -26.42 -3.46 11.48
N GLU A 135 -25.78 -4.61 11.70
CA GLU A 135 -26.11 -5.52 12.78
C GLU A 135 -25.08 -5.43 13.91
N GLY A 136 -25.55 -5.23 15.14
CA GLY A 136 -24.72 -5.26 16.36
C GLY A 136 -24.46 -3.90 17.01
N SER A 137 -23.43 -3.86 17.87
CA SER A 137 -23.02 -2.66 18.61
C SER A 137 -22.26 -1.68 17.72
N ILE A 138 -22.45 -0.37 17.91
CA ILE A 138 -21.73 0.65 17.13
C ILE A 138 -20.21 0.39 17.18
N PRO A 139 -19.54 0.23 16.02
CA PRO A 139 -18.14 -0.13 15.97
C PRO A 139 -17.28 1.09 16.31
N GLN A 140 -16.22 0.88 17.09
CA GLN A 140 -15.24 1.92 17.40
C GLN A 140 -13.99 1.74 16.54
N PHE A 141 -13.40 2.84 16.10
CA PHE A 141 -12.20 2.84 15.27
C PHE A 141 -11.16 3.80 15.84
N ASN A 142 -9.89 3.51 15.56
CA ASN A 142 -8.83 4.45 15.82
C ASN A 142 -8.91 5.60 14.80
N TRP A 143 -9.25 6.80 15.26
CA TRP A 143 -9.36 8.00 14.45
C TRP A 143 -8.08 8.35 13.69
N GLN A 144 -6.91 8.05 14.26
CA GLN A 144 -5.64 8.28 13.56
C GLN A 144 -5.53 7.41 12.30
N TYR A 145 -6.08 6.20 12.33
CA TYR A 145 -6.06 5.31 11.17
C TYR A 145 -7.01 5.79 10.07
N LEU A 146 -8.16 6.36 10.43
CA LEU A 146 -9.05 7.03 9.48
C LEU A 146 -8.37 8.24 8.82
N ALA A 147 -7.72 9.10 9.61
CA ALA A 147 -6.98 10.25 9.10
C ALA A 147 -5.82 9.85 8.19
N ASP A 148 -5.20 8.71 8.41
CA ASP A 148 -4.13 8.21 7.56
C ASP A 148 -4.64 7.79 6.17
N PHE A 149 -5.89 7.35 6.02
CA PHE A 149 -6.47 7.11 4.69
C PHE A 149 -6.75 8.41 3.93
N GLN A 150 -7.02 9.53 4.62
CA GLN A 150 -7.04 10.85 3.97
C GLN A 150 -5.65 11.21 3.42
N LYS A 151 -4.58 10.83 4.12
CA LYS A 151 -3.20 11.02 3.63
C LYS A 151 -2.92 10.14 2.42
N VAL A 152 -3.30 8.85 2.45
CA VAL A 152 -3.19 7.95 1.29
C VAL A 152 -3.85 8.56 0.07
N HIS A 153 -5.09 9.04 0.23
CA HIS A 153 -5.83 9.68 -0.84
C HIS A 153 -5.11 10.92 -1.40
N LYS A 154 -4.57 11.78 -0.54
CA LYS A 154 -3.77 12.95 -0.98
C LYS A 154 -2.50 12.56 -1.72
N ILE A 155 -1.78 11.56 -1.20
CA ILE A 155 -0.53 11.08 -1.81
C ILE A 155 -0.80 10.59 -3.24
N LEU A 156 -1.89 9.85 -3.44
CA LEU A 156 -2.31 9.33 -4.75
C LEU A 156 -2.99 10.36 -5.67
N GLY A 157 -2.92 11.66 -5.31
CA GLY A 157 -3.38 12.76 -6.16
C GLY A 157 -4.82 13.25 -5.91
N GLY A 158 -5.48 12.77 -4.86
CA GLY A 158 -6.80 13.27 -4.45
C GLY A 158 -6.75 14.45 -3.45
N ASP A 159 -7.92 14.92 -3.00
CA ASP A 159 -8.06 16.06 -2.07
C ASP A 159 -7.98 15.69 -0.57
N GLY A 160 -8.18 14.41 -0.25
CA GLY A 160 -8.19 13.85 1.11
C GLY A 160 -9.56 13.89 1.78
N LEU A 161 -10.59 14.33 1.07
CA LEU A 161 -11.97 14.43 1.53
C LEU A 161 -12.82 13.30 0.96
N ASN A 162 -12.55 12.91 -0.29
CA ASN A 162 -13.28 11.84 -1.00
C ASN A 162 -12.81 10.42 -0.62
N VAL A 163 -12.72 10.18 0.69
CA VAL A 163 -12.42 8.86 1.27
C VAL A 163 -13.67 8.35 1.96
N GLY A 164 -14.22 7.27 1.40
CA GLY A 164 -15.36 6.59 1.96
C GLY A 164 -14.97 5.46 2.90
N PHE A 165 -15.88 5.18 3.82
CA PHE A 165 -15.69 4.22 4.90
C PHE A 165 -16.98 3.42 5.07
N ARG A 166 -16.87 2.09 5.24
CA ARG A 166 -18.02 1.23 5.47
C ARG A 166 -17.69 0.10 6.44
N ALA A 167 -18.32 0.13 7.61
CA ALA A 167 -18.29 -0.96 8.59
C ALA A 167 -19.44 -1.95 8.32
N LEU A 168 -19.18 -3.24 8.53
CA LEU A 168 -20.20 -4.30 8.46
C LEU A 168 -20.74 -4.63 9.87
N SER A 169 -19.83 -4.80 10.83
CA SER A 169 -20.13 -5.06 12.24
C SER A 169 -18.96 -4.59 13.12
N ALA A 170 -19.10 -4.71 14.45
CA ALA A 170 -18.02 -4.40 15.40
C ALA A 170 -16.90 -5.45 15.43
N ARG A 171 -17.06 -6.55 14.68
CA ARG A 171 -16.10 -7.67 14.66
C ARG A 171 -15.47 -7.89 13.30
N GLU A 172 -16.02 -7.28 12.27
CA GLU A 172 -15.55 -7.42 10.90
C GLU A 172 -14.78 -6.19 10.46
N VAL A 173 -13.81 -6.45 9.59
CA VAL A 173 -13.03 -5.41 8.95
C VAL A 173 -13.92 -4.47 8.15
N ALA A 174 -13.72 -3.17 8.34
CA ALA A 174 -14.37 -2.14 7.55
C ALA A 174 -13.63 -1.93 6.23
N GLY A 175 -14.38 -1.71 5.15
CA GLY A 175 -13.84 -1.33 3.85
C GLY A 175 -13.59 0.18 3.78
N ILE A 176 -12.48 0.56 3.16
CA ILE A 176 -12.15 1.93 2.79
C ILE A 176 -12.16 2.01 1.27
N PHE A 177 -12.80 3.04 0.73
CA PHE A 177 -12.88 3.26 -0.71
C PHE A 177 -12.44 4.69 -1.04
N PHE A 178 -11.64 4.83 -2.09
CA PHE A 178 -11.13 6.11 -2.58
C PHE A 178 -11.94 6.52 -3.79
N ARG A 179 -12.34 7.79 -3.88
CA ARG A 179 -13.17 8.35 -4.97
C ARG A 179 -12.54 9.60 -5.56
N GLY A 180 -13.04 10.03 -6.71
CA GLY A 180 -12.56 11.19 -7.46
C GLY A 180 -11.44 10.89 -8.46
N GLY A 181 -11.05 11.95 -9.18
CA GLY A 181 -10.24 11.94 -10.42
C GLY A 181 -9.29 10.75 -10.63
N PRO A 182 -8.14 10.64 -9.93
CA PRO A 182 -7.13 9.63 -10.23
C PRO A 182 -7.60 8.18 -10.03
N PHE A 183 -8.71 7.98 -9.31
CA PHE A 183 -9.33 6.69 -9.01
C PHE A 183 -10.51 6.35 -9.94
N GLU A 184 -11.11 7.35 -10.58
CA GLU A 184 -12.33 7.21 -11.41
C GLU A 184 -12.07 7.43 -12.91
N ASP A 185 -11.11 8.29 -13.27
CA ASP A 185 -10.80 8.64 -14.67
C ASP A 185 -9.94 7.57 -15.40
N GLY A 186 -9.59 6.48 -14.71
CA GLY A 186 -8.91 5.31 -15.28
C GLY A 186 -7.47 5.50 -15.75
N ARG A 187 -6.77 6.53 -15.27
CA ARG A 187 -5.41 6.84 -15.76
C ARG A 187 -4.28 6.18 -14.95
N VAL A 188 -4.35 6.12 -13.62
CA VAL A 188 -3.17 5.74 -12.80
C VAL A 188 -3.44 4.78 -11.64
N PHE A 189 -4.49 4.97 -10.82
CA PHE A 189 -4.72 4.12 -9.63
C PHE A 189 -6.13 3.52 -9.63
N GLN A 190 -6.29 2.41 -10.34
CA GLN A 190 -7.54 1.62 -10.33
C GLN A 190 -7.51 0.54 -9.24
N ASP A 191 -8.69 0.17 -8.75
CA ASP A 191 -8.89 -0.91 -7.78
C ASP A 191 -8.02 -0.82 -6.51
N VAL A 192 -7.76 0.41 -6.04
CA VAL A 192 -7.10 0.65 -4.77
C VAL A 192 -8.01 0.18 -3.64
N LYS A 193 -7.51 -0.77 -2.85
CA LYS A 193 -8.22 -1.37 -1.72
C LYS A 193 -7.57 -0.92 -0.42
N ALA A 194 -8.38 -0.52 0.53
CA ALA A 194 -7.95 -0.30 1.90
C ALA A 194 -8.98 -0.86 2.87
N CYS A 195 -8.54 -1.25 4.07
CA CYS A 195 -9.42 -1.79 5.08
C CYS A 195 -8.93 -1.46 6.49
N LEU A 196 -9.85 -1.47 7.45
CA LEU A 196 -9.60 -1.07 8.84
C LEU A 196 -10.33 -1.98 9.82
N MET A 197 -9.60 -2.55 10.77
CA MET A 197 -10.15 -3.34 11.86
C MET A 197 -10.82 -2.43 12.89
N PRO A 198 -12.02 -2.77 13.37
CA PRO A 198 -12.58 -2.17 14.57
C PRO A 198 -11.69 -2.41 15.79
N MET A 199 -11.73 -1.47 16.72
CA MET A 199 -11.13 -1.63 18.05
C MET A 199 -11.86 -2.76 18.78
N ARG A 200 -11.11 -3.71 19.33
CA ARG A 200 -11.66 -4.71 20.24
C ARG A 200 -11.81 -4.05 21.61
N ILE A 201 -13.05 -3.89 22.05
CA ILE A 201 -13.42 -3.48 23.41
C ILE A 201 -13.46 -4.73 24.28
#